data_AF-A0A355UL07-F1
#
_entry.id   AF-A0A355UL07-F1
#
_cell.length_a   1.000
_cell.length_b   1.000
_cell.length_c   1.000
_cell.angle_alpha   90.00
_cell.angle_beta   90.00
_cell.angle_gamma   90.00
#
_symmetry.space_group_name_H-M   'P 1'
#
loop_
_entity.id
_entity.type
_entity.pdbx_description
1 polymer ?
#
loop_
_entity_poly.entity_id
_entity_poly.type
_entity_poly.pdbx_seq_one_letter_code
_entity_poly.pdbx_strand_id
1 'polypeptide(L)'
;MANDVSTVIRGLKQSFTKGVRLKPIKKETLKKVIGYLEGVRNRIPYEEWYAVGYPIGTGSVEGACRHLVEDRMGRAGMKWKPTGAQAVLNLRSVTENGEVDEFTKFRIKREHERLYGRSLIEGLAV
;
A
#
# COMPACT_ATOMS: atom_id res chain seq x y z
N MET A 1 -5.65 -13.91 24.87
CA MET A 1 -6.18 -12.65 25.42
C MET A 1 -6.56 -11.80 24.23
N ALA A 2 -7.85 -11.52 24.04
CA ALA A 2 -8.36 -10.88 22.82
C ALA A 2 -7.85 -9.44 22.71
N ASN A 3 -7.20 -9.13 21.59
CA ASN A 3 -6.66 -7.84 21.20
C ASN A 3 -7.79 -6.96 20.61
N ASP A 4 -8.88 -6.84 21.37
CA ASP A 4 -10.08 -6.11 20.98
C ASP A 4 -9.82 -4.59 21.04
N VAL A 5 -10.09 -3.89 19.93
CA VAL A 5 -10.01 -2.42 19.80
C VAL A 5 -10.77 -1.71 20.93
N SER A 6 -11.86 -2.31 21.40
CA SER A 6 -12.66 -1.80 22.52
C SER A 6 -11.87 -1.78 23.84
N THR A 7 -11.02 -2.78 24.06
CA THR A 7 -10.14 -2.85 25.22
C THR A 7 -9.06 -1.76 25.16
N VAL A 8 -8.51 -1.50 23.98
CA VAL A 8 -7.56 -0.40 23.74
C VAL A 8 -8.22 0.96 24.00
N ILE A 9 -9.39 1.21 23.42
CA ILE A 9 -10.17 2.44 23.64
C ILE A 9 -10.44 2.64 25.14
N ARG A 10 -10.84 1.58 25.84
CA ARG A 10 -11.07 1.63 27.30
C ARG A 10 -9.79 1.98 28.05
N GLY A 11 -8.65 1.38 27.71
CA GLY A 11 -7.35 1.71 28.29
C GLY A 11 -6.97 3.17 28.08
N LEU A 12 -7.12 3.68 26.84
CA LEU A 12 -6.85 5.08 26.49
C LEU A 12 -7.76 6.05 27.25
N LYS A 13 -9.04 5.71 27.45
CA LYS A 13 -9.98 6.48 28.28
C LYS A 13 -9.57 6.47 29.76
N GLN A 14 -9.09 5.34 30.28
CA GLN A 14 -8.61 5.28 31.68
C GLN A 14 -7.39 6.17 31.93
N SER A 15 -6.55 6.40 30.92
CA SER A 15 -5.43 7.34 30.98
C SER A 15 -5.86 8.78 31.30
N PHE A 16 -7.10 9.16 30.95
CA PHE A 16 -7.69 10.46 31.31
C PHE A 16 -8.12 10.52 32.78
N THR A 17 -8.63 9.43 33.33
CA THR A 17 -9.27 9.40 34.65
C THR A 17 -8.31 9.05 35.78
N LYS A 18 -7.28 8.23 35.54
CA LYS A 18 -6.30 7.81 36.56
C LYS A 18 -5.23 8.86 36.91
N GLY A 19 -5.46 10.14 36.62
CA GLY A 19 -4.63 11.23 37.15
C GLY A 19 -3.26 11.40 36.49
N VAL A 20 -2.99 10.78 35.34
CA VAL A 20 -1.76 11.07 34.58
C VAL A 20 -1.79 12.54 34.15
N ARG A 21 -0.89 13.36 34.69
CA ARG A 21 -0.73 14.77 34.27
C ARG A 21 -0.17 14.83 32.86
N LEU A 22 -1.06 14.70 31.88
CA LEU A 22 -0.73 14.87 30.48
C LEU A 22 -0.69 16.37 30.13
N LYS A 23 0.35 16.77 29.39
CA LYS A 23 0.41 18.09 28.76
C LYS A 23 -0.84 18.28 27.87
N PRO A 24 -1.36 19.52 27.72
CA PRO A 24 -2.55 19.78 26.90
C PRO A 24 -2.48 19.19 25.49
N ILE A 25 -1.32 19.29 24.83
CA ILE A 25 -1.08 18.74 23.49
C ILE A 25 -1.33 17.22 23.44
N LYS A 26 -0.89 16.48 24.47
CA LYS A 26 -1.05 15.02 24.53
C LYS A 26 -2.51 14.64 24.79
N LYS A 27 -3.24 15.43 25.59
CA LYS A 27 -4.68 15.22 25.81
C LYS A 27 -5.46 15.38 24.51
N GLU A 28 -5.14 16.40 23.73
CA GLU A 28 -5.79 16.66 22.46
C GLU A 28 -5.52 15.54 21.44
N THR A 29 -4.25 15.12 21.30
CA THR A 29 -3.91 13.96 20.47
C THR A 29 -4.66 12.70 20.91
N LEU A 30 -4.73 12.45 22.22
CA LEU A 30 -5.39 11.26 22.75
C LEU A 30 -6.91 11.27 22.47
N LYS A 31 -7.57 12.43 22.57
CA LYS A 31 -8.98 12.58 22.17
C LYS A 31 -9.19 12.24 20.70
N LYS A 32 -8.34 12.76 19.81
CA LYS A 32 -8.40 12.48 18.37
C LYS A 32 -8.22 11.00 18.06
N VAL A 33 -7.25 10.35 18.70
CA VAL A 33 -6.99 8.92 18.54
C VAL A 33 -8.19 8.09 19.01
N ILE A 34 -8.76 8.40 20.18
CA ILE A 34 -9.95 7.70 20.68
C ILE A 34 -11.11 7.87 19.71
N GLY A 35 -11.41 9.09 19.28
CA GLY A 35 -12.51 9.35 18.35
C GLY A 35 -12.35 8.64 17.01
N TYR A 36 -11.11 8.59 16.50
CA TYR A 36 -10.80 7.81 15.30
C TYR A 36 -11.10 6.32 15.51
N LEU A 37 -10.52 5.72 16.56
CA LEU A 37 -10.68 4.29 16.86
C LEU A 37 -12.14 3.89 17.09
N GLU A 38 -12.93 4.77 17.73
CA GLU A 38 -14.36 4.56 17.91
C GLU A 38 -15.10 4.56 16.57
N GLY A 39 -14.79 5.50 15.67
CA GLY A 39 -15.41 5.59 14.34
C GLY A 39 -15.06 4.43 13.41
N VAL A 40 -13.85 3.85 13.54
CA VAL A 40 -13.40 2.73 12.71
C VAL A 40 -13.58 1.36 13.36
N ARG A 41 -14.07 1.28 14.61
CA ARG A 41 -14.15 0.04 15.41
C ARG A 41 -14.75 -1.15 14.65
N ASN A 42 -15.85 -0.92 13.92
CA ASN A 42 -16.55 -1.97 13.17
C ASN A 42 -15.82 -2.41 11.87
N ARG A 43 -14.75 -1.70 11.48
CA ARG A 43 -13.91 -2.00 10.31
C ARG A 43 -12.61 -2.70 10.68
N ILE A 44 -12.44 -3.08 11.94
CA ILE A 44 -11.22 -3.69 12.47
C ILE A 44 -11.54 -4.99 13.23
N PRO A 45 -12.00 -6.05 12.54
CA PRO A 45 -12.21 -7.36 13.15
C PRO A 45 -10.87 -8.11 13.27
N TYR A 46 -9.92 -7.57 14.07
CA TYR A 46 -8.58 -8.15 14.17
C TYR A 46 -8.58 -9.62 14.60
N GLU A 47 -9.48 -10.02 15.50
CA GLU A 47 -9.58 -11.42 15.94
C GLU A 47 -9.87 -12.37 14.77
N GLU A 48 -10.86 -12.03 13.94
CA GLU A 48 -11.22 -12.81 12.76
C GLU A 48 -10.06 -12.83 11.76
N TRP A 49 -9.41 -11.68 11.55
CA TRP A 49 -8.31 -11.59 10.61
C TRP A 49 -7.07 -12.36 11.05
N TYR A 50 -6.76 -12.37 12.35
CA TYR A 50 -5.68 -13.18 12.90
C TYR A 50 -6.02 -14.68 12.83
N ALA A 51 -7.27 -15.06 13.09
CA ALA A 51 -7.70 -16.46 12.97
C ALA A 51 -7.58 -17.00 11.53
N VAL A 52 -7.83 -16.15 10.53
CA VAL A 52 -7.67 -16.49 9.10
C VAL A 52 -6.21 -16.35 8.63
N GLY A 53 -5.32 -15.80 9.46
CA GLY A 53 -3.90 -15.64 9.14
C GLY A 53 -3.62 -14.50 8.16
N TYR A 54 -4.49 -13.49 8.07
CA TYR A 54 -4.22 -12.34 7.22
C TYR A 54 -2.96 -11.59 7.67
N PRO A 55 -2.15 -11.11 6.72
CA PRO A 55 -0.98 -10.27 7.02
C PRO A 55 -1.44 -8.88 7.46
N ILE A 56 -1.76 -8.72 8.74
CA ILE A 56 -2.22 -7.46 9.35
C ILE A 56 -1.06 -6.47 9.59
N GLY A 57 0.18 -6.95 9.51
CA GLY A 57 1.38 -6.11 9.62
C GLY A 57 1.56 -5.23 8.38
N THR A 58 1.74 -3.93 8.59
CA THR A 58 1.97 -2.98 7.48
C THR A 58 3.36 -3.12 6.86
N GLY A 59 4.31 -3.81 7.50
CA GLY A 59 5.70 -3.87 7.07
C GLY A 59 5.91 -4.37 5.64
N SER A 60 5.16 -5.38 5.19
CA SER A 60 5.23 -5.88 3.82
C SER A 60 4.74 -4.85 2.80
N VAL A 61 3.64 -4.16 3.14
CA VAL A 61 3.04 -3.11 2.29
C VAL A 61 3.93 -1.87 2.27
N GLU A 62 4.43 -1.43 3.42
CA GLU A 62 5.36 -0.31 3.55
C GLU A 62 6.68 -0.58 2.83
N GLY A 63 7.19 -1.82 2.92
CA GLY A 63 8.37 -2.27 2.18
C GLY A 63 8.15 -2.18 0.67
N ALA A 64 7.00 -2.67 0.18
CA ALA A 64 6.65 -2.56 -1.23
C ALA A 64 6.51 -1.10 -1.69
N CYS A 65 5.82 -0.25 -0.92
CA CYS A 65 5.68 1.17 -1.24
C CYS A 65 7.04 1.89 -1.25
N ARG A 66 7.90 1.62 -0.28
CA ARG A 66 9.25 2.19 -0.23
C ARG A 66 10.06 1.77 -1.46
N HIS A 67 10.12 0.47 -1.72
CA HIS A 67 10.92 -0.11 -2.79
C HIS A 67 10.43 0.31 -4.18
N LEU A 68 9.12 0.23 -4.43
CA LEU A 68 8.52 0.51 -5.74
C LEU A 68 8.40 2.01 -6.02
N VAL A 69 8.02 2.80 -5.01
CA VAL A 69 7.73 4.24 -5.18
C VAL A 69 8.87 5.10 -4.69
N GLU A 70 9.17 5.08 -3.39
CA GLU A 70 10.07 6.06 -2.77
C GLU A 70 11.50 5.99 -3.31
N ASP A 71 12.06 4.79 -3.49
CA ASP A 71 13.44 4.62 -3.96
C ASP A 71 13.67 5.24 -5.35
N ARG A 72 12.61 5.34 -6.17
CA ARG A 72 12.67 5.97 -7.48
C ARG A 72 12.20 7.41 -7.46
N MET A 73 11.09 7.71 -6.79
CA MET A 73 10.38 8.98 -6.89
C MET A 73 10.84 10.00 -5.85
N GLY A 74 11.30 9.55 -4.68
CA GLY A 74 11.66 10.36 -3.52
C GLY A 74 13.11 10.89 -3.53
N ARG A 75 13.87 10.68 -4.60
CA ARG A 75 15.26 11.16 -4.69
C ARG A 75 15.31 12.68 -4.88
N ALA A 76 16.38 13.30 -4.38
CA ALA A 76 16.56 14.75 -4.42
C ALA A 76 16.50 15.31 -5.85
N GLY A 77 15.82 16.44 -6.01
CA GLY A 77 15.71 17.15 -7.29
C GLY A 77 14.72 16.54 -8.29
N MET A 78 14.05 15.45 -7.95
CA MET A 78 13.08 14.83 -8.86
C MET A 78 11.75 15.57 -8.88
N LYS A 79 11.23 15.79 -10.09
CA LYS A 79 9.91 16.37 -10.33
C LYS A 79 9.17 15.49 -11.32
N TRP A 80 7.96 15.10 -10.95
CA TRP A 80 7.16 14.18 -11.74
C TRP A 80 5.81 14.81 -12.06
N LYS A 81 5.39 14.69 -13.32
CA LYS A 81 3.97 14.79 -13.65
C LYS A 81 3.29 13.46 -13.33
N PRO A 82 2.03 13.43 -12.87
CA PRO A 82 1.34 12.18 -12.53
C PRO A 82 1.40 11.12 -13.62
N THR A 83 1.25 11.51 -14.89
CA THR A 83 1.34 10.59 -16.04
C THR A 83 2.73 9.97 -16.21
N GLY A 84 3.79 10.76 -16.03
CA GLY A 84 5.17 10.28 -16.11
C GLY A 84 5.54 9.40 -14.92
N ALA A 85 5.09 9.75 -13.72
CA ALA A 85 5.26 8.92 -12.53
C ALA A 85 4.61 7.55 -12.74
N GLN A 86 3.35 7.53 -13.17
CA GLN A 86 2.60 6.28 -13.38
C GLN A 86 3.28 5.39 -14.44
N ALA A 87 3.73 5.96 -15.56
CA ALA A 87 4.42 5.20 -16.60
C ALA A 87 5.69 4.51 -16.07
N VAL A 88 6.49 5.23 -15.27
CA VAL A 88 7.69 4.67 -14.64
C VAL A 88 7.35 3.62 -13.59
N LEU A 89 6.34 3.85 -12.74
CA LEU A 89 5.91 2.88 -11.73
C LEU A 89 5.39 1.58 -12.36
N ASN A 90 4.64 1.67 -13.46
CA ASN A 90 4.17 0.50 -14.19
C ASN A 90 5.35 -0.33 -14.71
N LEU A 91 6.34 0.31 -15.33
CA LEU A 91 7.52 -0.38 -15.82
C LEU A 91 8.32 -1.00 -14.67
N ARG A 92 8.48 -0.27 -13.55
CA ARG A 92 9.15 -0.81 -12.36
C ARG A 92 8.40 -2.01 -11.81
N SER A 93 7.07 -1.98 -11.72
CA SER A 93 6.29 -3.12 -11.22
C SER A 93 6.58 -4.39 -12.02
N VAL A 94 6.65 -4.28 -13.35
CA VAL A 94 7.03 -5.40 -14.24
C VAL A 94 8.45 -5.88 -13.92
N THR A 95 9.40 -4.98 -13.69
CA THR A 95 10.79 -5.33 -13.35
C THR A 95 10.89 -6.00 -11.98
N GLU A 96 10.29 -5.44 -10.94
CA GLU A 96 10.36 -5.98 -9.58
C GLU A 96 9.65 -7.34 -9.46
N ASN A 97 8.63 -7.58 -10.29
CA ASN A 97 7.97 -8.88 -10.38
C ASN A 97 8.74 -9.92 -11.23
N GLY A 98 9.82 -9.51 -11.91
CA GLY A 98 10.57 -10.39 -12.82
C GLY A 98 9.86 -10.70 -14.14
N GLU A 99 8.90 -9.87 -14.55
CA GLU A 99 8.01 -10.10 -15.69
C GLU A 99 8.47 -9.38 -16.99
N VAL A 100 9.71 -8.91 -17.02
CA VAL A 100 10.24 -8.06 -18.10
C VAL A 100 10.17 -8.75 -19.46
N ASP A 101 10.48 -10.04 -19.52
CA ASP A 101 10.50 -10.80 -20.77
C ASP A 101 9.09 -10.95 -21.36
N GLU A 102 8.12 -11.34 -20.52
CA GLU A 102 6.72 -11.50 -20.94
C GLU A 102 6.11 -10.14 -21.34
N PHE A 103 6.36 -9.09 -20.57
CA PHE A 103 5.91 -7.74 -20.91
C PHE A 103 6.53 -7.24 -22.23
N THR A 104 7.79 -7.57 -22.49
CA THR A 104 8.47 -7.18 -23.74
C THR A 104 7.87 -7.90 -24.93
N LYS A 105 7.63 -9.22 -24.85
CA LYS A 105 6.93 -9.99 -25.89
C LYS A 105 5.54 -9.43 -26.17
N PHE A 106 4.78 -9.14 -25.11
CA PHE A 106 3.47 -8.51 -25.20
C PHE A 106 3.52 -7.17 -25.93
N ARG A 107 4.46 -6.28 -25.55
CA ARG A 107 4.62 -4.98 -26.18
C ARG A 107 5.01 -5.09 -27.65
N ILE A 108 5.93 -5.99 -28.00
CA ILE A 108 6.33 -6.22 -29.40
C ILE A 108 5.12 -6.64 -30.22
N LYS A 109 4.35 -7.62 -29.75
CA LYS A 109 3.14 -8.09 -30.44
C LYS A 109 2.15 -6.94 -30.67
N ARG A 110 1.86 -6.18 -29.61
CA ARG A 110 0.88 -5.08 -29.66
C ARG A 110 1.33 -3.95 -30.59
N GLU A 111 2.59 -3.57 -30.54
CA GLU A 111 3.13 -2.53 -31.44
C GLU A 111 3.17 -3.02 -32.89
N HIS A 112 3.47 -4.29 -33.12
CA HIS A 112 3.43 -4.88 -34.44
C HIS A 112 2.02 -4.86 -35.04
N GLU A 113 1.01 -5.25 -34.26
CA GLU A 113 -0.41 -5.17 -34.67
C GLU A 113 -0.84 -3.71 -34.94
N ARG A 114 -0.40 -2.75 -34.11
CA ARG A 114 -0.70 -1.32 -34.28
C ARG A 114 -0.10 -0.74 -35.56
N LEU A 115 1.13 -1.12 -35.90
CA LEU A 115 1.87 -0.56 -37.03
C LEU A 115 1.55 -1.25 -38.36
N TYR A 116 1.35 -2.57 -38.34
CA TYR A 116 1.27 -3.40 -39.55
C TYR A 116 -0.08 -4.10 -39.73
N GLY A 117 -0.99 -4.01 -38.75
CA GLY A 117 -2.36 -4.56 -38.87
C GLY A 117 -2.44 -6.09 -38.91
N ARG A 118 -1.34 -6.81 -38.64
CA ARG A 118 -1.26 -8.28 -38.66
C ARG A 118 -0.62 -8.81 -37.39
N SER A 119 -1.02 -9.99 -36.93
CA SER A 119 -0.39 -10.64 -35.78
C SER A 119 0.84 -11.44 -36.23
N LEU A 120 1.98 -11.27 -35.55
CA LEU A 120 3.25 -12.00 -35.82
C LEU A 120 3.11 -13.53 -35.82
N ILE A 121 2.01 -14.05 -35.26
CA ILE A 121 1.71 -15.47 -35.12
C ILE A 121 1.41 -16.13 -36.49
N GLU A 122 0.98 -15.37 -37.50
CA GLU A 122 0.74 -15.92 -38.85
C GLU A 122 2.02 -16.10 -39.69
N GLY A 123 3.16 -15.51 -39.29
CA GLY A 123 4.37 -15.42 -40.13
C GLY A 123 5.53 -16.33 -39.75
N LEU A 124 5.46 -17.04 -38.61
CA LEU A 124 6.54 -17.88 -38.08
C LEU A 124 6.19 -19.38 -38.04
N ALA A 125 5.05 -19.78 -38.62
CA ALA A 125 4.75 -21.17 -38.90
C ALA A 125 5.35 -21.57 -40.26
N VAL A 126 6.67 -21.74 -40.31
CA VAL A 126 7.40 -22.50 -41.35
C VAL A 126 8.43 -23.37 -40.66
#